data_AF-A0A510E534-F1
#
_entry.id   AF-A0A510E534-F1
#
_cell.length_a   1.000
_cell.length_b   1.000
_cell.length_c   1.000
_cell.angle_alpha   90.00
_cell.angle_beta   90.00
_cell.angle_gamma   90.00
#
_symmetry.space_group_name_H-M   'P 1'
#
loop_
_entity.id
_entity.type
_entity.pdbx_description
1 polymer ?
#
loop_
_entity_poly.entity_id
_entity_poly.type
_entity_poly.pdbx_seq_one_letter_code
_entity_poly.pdbx_strand_id
1 'polypeptide(L)'
;MRVANSTEYRDTRYLESEEMKISSLTISVFCHETEDLDKIKTSIEDLFPSVKEADVRLEKVKGHFGNYITLLEYKFGKSSASTIFEEIVSKISSTDMIVIVTTLSTRMDKSKLYLRFDKQYLVGRKEITLKEGNDVVRVIVSFNEPFKEVTKELKQIASNRALHKETGTAKLS
;
A
#
# COMPACT_ATOMS: atom_id res chain seq x y z
N MET A 1 -0.13 -43.59 44.47
CA MET A 1 -0.50 -43.88 43.07
C MET A 1 -0.42 -42.58 42.30
N ARG A 2 0.58 -42.42 41.43
CA ARG A 2 0.71 -41.28 40.51
C ARG A 2 -0.24 -41.51 39.34
N VAL A 3 -1.01 -40.50 38.98
CA VAL A 3 -1.58 -40.39 37.63
C VAL A 3 -1.18 -39.01 37.10
N ALA A 4 -0.40 -39.05 36.03
CA ALA A 4 0.05 -37.91 35.27
C ALA A 4 -0.93 -37.61 34.12
N ASN A 5 -0.69 -36.46 33.47
CA ASN A 5 -1.25 -35.96 32.21
C ASN A 5 -2.57 -35.17 32.37
N SER A 6 -2.70 -33.99 31.79
CA SER A 6 -2.15 -33.55 30.50
C SER A 6 -1.67 -32.11 30.56
N THR A 7 -0.41 -31.93 30.19
CA THR A 7 0.19 -30.66 29.80
C THR A 7 -0.72 -30.00 28.77
N GLU A 8 -1.24 -28.82 29.09
CA GLU A 8 -1.80 -27.91 28.09
C GLU A 8 -0.70 -27.68 27.04
N TYR A 9 -0.83 -28.33 25.89
CA TYR A 9 -0.14 -27.93 24.67
C TYR A 9 -0.71 -26.57 24.27
N ARG A 10 -0.19 -25.51 24.89
CA ARG A 10 -0.27 -24.16 24.34
C ARG A 10 0.63 -24.16 23.12
N ASP A 11 0.06 -24.48 21.97
CA ASP A 11 0.72 -24.29 20.68
C ASP A 11 0.88 -22.79 20.46
N THR A 12 1.96 -22.23 21.02
CA THR A 12 2.37 -20.83 20.91
C THR A 12 2.84 -20.46 19.50
N ARG A 13 2.80 -21.39 18.54
CA ARG A 13 3.17 -21.13 17.13
C ARG A 13 2.12 -20.38 16.31
N TYR A 14 0.98 -20.04 16.91
CA TYR A 14 -0.09 -19.26 16.27
C TYR A 14 -0.12 -17.77 16.64
N LEU A 15 0.88 -17.28 17.38
CA LEU A 15 0.96 -15.90 17.86
C LEU A 15 2.18 -15.11 17.34
N GLU A 16 2.67 -15.46 16.18
CA GLU A 16 3.53 -14.58 15.38
C GLU A 16 2.84 -14.39 14.02
N SER A 17 1.81 -13.53 13.97
CA SER A 17 1.56 -12.83 12.72
C SER A 17 2.74 -11.89 12.54
N GLU A 18 3.85 -12.41 12.00
CA GLU A 18 4.98 -11.58 11.60
C GLU A 18 4.40 -10.49 10.71
N GLU A 19 4.57 -9.23 11.11
CA GLU A 19 4.29 -8.10 10.24
C GLU A 19 5.01 -8.32 8.90
N MET A 20 4.33 -8.00 7.78
CA MET A 20 4.94 -8.04 6.45
C MET A 20 6.33 -7.41 6.50
N LYS A 21 7.36 -8.15 6.08
CA LYS A 21 8.74 -7.67 6.18
C LYS A 21 9.04 -6.76 5.00
N ILE A 22 8.77 -5.48 5.16
CA ILE A 22 8.98 -4.48 4.11
C ILE A 22 10.41 -3.94 4.20
N SER A 23 11.17 -4.03 3.10
CA SER A 23 12.53 -3.51 3.02
C SER A 23 12.55 -2.02 2.66
N SER A 24 11.62 -1.59 1.81
CA SER A 24 11.48 -0.22 1.36
C SER A 24 10.13 0.02 0.70
N LEU A 25 9.70 1.28 0.70
CA LEU A 25 8.54 1.75 -0.03
C LEU A 25 8.89 3.04 -0.79
N THR A 26 8.32 3.23 -1.97
CA THR A 26 8.45 4.46 -2.75
C THR A 26 7.10 4.90 -3.27
N ILE A 27 6.72 6.14 -2.95
CA ILE A 27 5.59 6.83 -3.58
C ILE A 27 6.18 7.79 -4.61
N SER A 28 5.72 7.72 -5.85
CA SER A 28 6.24 8.58 -6.93
C SER A 28 5.13 9.06 -7.84
N VAL A 29 5.28 10.28 -8.34
CA VAL A 29 4.33 10.89 -9.26
C VAL A 29 5.06 11.79 -10.25
N PHE A 30 4.68 11.68 -11.53
CA PHE A 30 5.06 12.65 -12.54
C PHE A 30 3.98 13.74 -12.61
N CYS A 31 4.42 14.98 -12.45
CA CYS A 31 3.61 16.20 -12.54
C CYS A 31 3.98 16.94 -13.82
N HIS A 32 3.00 17.09 -14.70
CA HIS A 32 3.12 17.92 -15.90
C HIS A 32 3.01 19.42 -15.55
N GLU A 33 3.46 20.30 -16.45
CA GLU A 33 3.37 21.76 -16.26
C GLU A 33 1.94 22.29 -16.12
N THR A 34 0.96 21.59 -16.68
CA THR A 34 -0.47 21.95 -16.55
C THR A 34 -1.08 21.48 -15.24
N GLU A 35 -0.34 20.70 -14.44
CA GLU A 35 -0.78 20.19 -13.15
C GLU A 35 -0.22 21.04 -12.01
N ASP A 36 -0.92 21.01 -10.89
CA ASP A 36 -0.55 21.75 -9.69
C ASP A 36 0.21 20.82 -8.74
N LEU A 37 1.54 20.92 -8.76
CA LEU A 37 2.43 20.10 -7.96
C LEU A 37 2.14 20.22 -6.46
N ASP A 38 1.88 21.44 -5.98
CA ASP A 38 1.64 21.69 -4.56
C ASP A 38 0.32 21.02 -4.12
N LYS A 39 -0.73 21.07 -4.95
CA LYS A 39 -1.97 20.33 -4.66
C LYS A 39 -1.76 18.82 -4.61
N ILE A 40 -0.96 18.25 -5.51
CA ILE A 40 -0.64 16.81 -5.50
C ILE A 40 0.14 16.47 -4.23
N LYS A 41 1.20 17.23 -3.93
CA LYS A 41 2.05 17.08 -2.75
C LYS A 41 1.24 17.12 -1.46
N THR A 42 0.46 18.17 -1.25
CA THR A 42 -0.40 18.31 -0.07
C THR A 42 -1.44 17.19 0.01
N SER A 43 -2.00 16.73 -1.11
CA SER A 43 -2.97 15.63 -1.08
C SER A 43 -2.36 14.29 -0.69
N ILE A 44 -1.10 14.03 -1.03
CA ILE A 44 -0.35 12.86 -0.54
C ILE A 44 -0.09 13.01 0.97
N GLU A 45 0.37 14.18 1.40
CA GLU A 45 0.73 14.49 2.79
C GLU A 45 -0.47 14.45 3.75
N ASP A 46 -1.63 14.96 3.31
CA ASP A 46 -2.88 14.91 4.07
C ASP A 46 -3.36 13.46 4.25
N LEU A 47 -3.25 12.65 3.20
CA LEU A 47 -3.81 11.31 3.18
C LEU A 47 -2.95 10.30 3.93
N PHE A 48 -1.64 10.52 3.94
CA PHE A 48 -0.64 9.64 4.54
C PHE A 48 0.31 10.41 5.46
N PRO A 49 -0.07 10.74 6.71
CA PRO A 49 0.75 11.57 7.58
C PRO A 49 2.19 11.07 7.80
N SER A 50 2.44 9.78 7.62
CA SER A 50 3.78 9.19 7.70
C SER A 50 4.73 9.60 6.56
N VAL A 51 4.29 10.22 5.45
CA VAL A 51 5.23 10.75 4.42
C VAL A 51 6.22 11.78 4.95
N LYS A 52 5.96 12.40 6.11
CA LYS A 52 6.93 13.30 6.78
C LYS A 52 8.26 12.61 7.14
N GLU A 53 8.29 11.28 7.21
CA GLU A 53 9.48 10.48 7.52
C GLU A 53 10.25 10.04 6.27
N ALA A 54 9.77 10.42 5.08
CA ALA A 54 10.39 10.05 3.83
C ALA A 54 11.62 10.91 3.49
N ASP A 55 12.57 10.32 2.78
CA ASP A 55 13.51 11.08 1.97
C ASP A 55 12.78 11.57 0.70
N VAL A 56 12.69 12.89 0.53
CA VAL A 56 11.92 13.52 -0.54
C VAL A 56 12.84 13.98 -1.65
N ARG A 57 12.62 13.46 -2.86
CA ARG A 57 13.32 13.88 -4.08
C ARG A 57 12.35 14.60 -5.01
N LEU A 58 12.79 15.75 -5.52
CA LEU A 58 12.11 16.51 -6.56
C LEU A 58 13.08 16.71 -7.72
N GLU A 59 12.71 16.23 -8.91
CA GLU A 59 13.55 16.29 -10.10
C GLU A 59 12.77 16.82 -11.29
N LYS A 60 13.29 17.85 -11.94
CA LYS A 60 12.74 18.37 -13.19
C LYS A 60 13.47 17.72 -14.37
N VAL A 61 12.73 16.97 -15.16
CA VAL A 61 13.21 16.38 -16.41
C VAL A 61 12.60 17.12 -17.59
N LYS A 62 13.43 17.37 -18.61
CA LYS A 62 12.99 18.04 -19.84
C LYS A 62 12.35 17.01 -20.78
N GLY A 63 11.10 17.23 -21.16
CA GLY A 63 10.40 16.40 -22.13
C GLY A 63 10.88 16.65 -23.57
N HIS A 64 10.49 15.75 -24.48
CA HIS A 64 10.86 15.81 -25.90
C HIS A 64 10.45 17.11 -26.62
N PHE A 65 9.39 17.78 -26.14
CA PHE A 65 8.82 19.00 -26.72
C PHE A 65 9.11 20.29 -25.92
N GLY A 66 10.09 20.26 -25.01
CA GLY A 66 10.49 21.44 -24.23
C GLY A 66 9.72 21.66 -22.93
N ASN A 67 8.57 21.00 -22.74
CA ASN A 67 7.82 21.02 -21.48
C ASN A 67 8.60 20.25 -20.41
N TYR A 68 8.65 20.80 -19.19
CA TYR A 68 9.19 20.09 -18.04
C TYR A 68 8.19 19.08 -17.48
N ILE A 69 8.70 17.97 -17.00
CA ILE A 69 7.96 17.03 -16.14
C ILE A 69 8.70 17.03 -14.82
N THR A 70 7.98 17.24 -13.72
CA THR A 70 8.54 17.14 -12.38
C THR A 70 8.24 15.76 -11.81
N LEU A 71 9.28 15.01 -11.44
CA LEU A 71 9.15 13.82 -10.61
C LEU A 71 9.18 14.25 -9.15
N LEU A 72 8.11 13.96 -8.42
CA LEU A 72 8.05 14.00 -6.96
C LEU A 72 8.12 12.57 -6.44
N GLU A 73 9.04 12.30 -5.53
CA GLU A 73 9.29 10.98 -5.00
C GLU A 73 9.51 11.02 -3.48
N TYR A 74 8.80 10.16 -2.75
CA TYR A 74 8.95 9.92 -1.32
C TYR A 74 9.51 8.52 -1.11
N LYS A 75 10.68 8.42 -0.48
CA LYS A 75 11.36 7.14 -0.21
C LYS A 75 11.37 6.81 1.27
N PHE A 76 11.04 5.56 1.57
CA PHE A 76 11.02 5.01 2.91
C PHE A 76 11.97 3.82 2.99
N GLY A 77 12.84 3.85 3.99
CA GLY A 77 13.66 2.70 4.36
C GLY A 77 12.89 1.73 5.26
N LYS A 78 13.55 0.63 5.62
CA LYS A 78 12.98 -0.45 6.45
C LYS A 78 12.27 0.04 7.73
N SER A 79 12.79 1.08 8.38
CA SER A 79 12.24 1.57 9.66
C SER A 79 10.90 2.28 9.54
N SER A 80 10.58 2.87 8.39
CA SER A 80 9.33 3.64 8.17
C SER A 80 8.42 3.04 7.11
N ALA A 81 8.91 2.07 6.32
CA ALA A 81 8.19 1.48 5.20
C ALA A 81 6.93 0.68 5.63
N SER A 82 6.98 -0.02 6.77
CA SER A 82 5.81 -0.76 7.28
C SER A 82 4.66 0.18 7.66
N THR A 83 4.96 1.25 8.40
CA THR A 83 3.96 2.23 8.85
C THR A 83 3.24 2.90 7.68
N ILE A 84 3.99 3.40 6.69
CA ILE A 84 3.36 4.01 5.50
C ILE A 84 2.58 2.98 4.68
N PHE A 85 3.04 1.73 4.60
CA PHE A 85 2.32 0.69 3.89
C PHE A 85 0.98 0.37 4.57
N GLU A 86 0.96 0.28 5.90
CA GLU A 86 -0.28 0.10 6.67
C GLU A 86 -1.25 1.24 6.46
N GLU A 87 -0.78 2.50 6.47
CA GLU A 87 -1.60 3.67 6.15
C GLU A 87 -2.20 3.53 4.75
N ILE A 88 -1.39 3.23 3.73
CA ILE A 88 -1.87 3.03 2.35
C ILE A 88 -2.92 1.93 2.30
N VAL A 89 -2.62 0.75 2.83
CA VAL A 89 -3.54 -0.39 2.84
C VAL A 89 -4.85 -0.01 3.53
N SER A 90 -4.81 0.70 4.66
CA SER A 90 -6.01 1.15 5.39
C SER A 90 -6.94 2.05 4.56
N LYS A 91 -6.40 2.81 3.60
CA LYS A 91 -7.15 3.71 2.71
C LYS A 91 -7.67 3.01 1.45
N ILE A 92 -7.16 1.82 1.10
CA ILE A 92 -7.65 1.04 -0.04
C ILE A 92 -9.05 0.52 0.24
N SER A 93 -10.00 0.76 -0.67
CA SER A 93 -11.37 0.24 -0.54
C SER A 93 -11.39 -1.30 -0.58
N SER A 94 -12.42 -1.94 0.01
CA SER A 94 -12.53 -3.41 -0.07
C SER A 94 -12.59 -3.92 -1.52
N THR A 95 -13.24 -3.16 -2.40
CA THR A 95 -13.36 -3.49 -3.82
C THR A 95 -11.99 -3.44 -4.50
N ASP A 96 -11.23 -2.37 -4.30
CA ASP A 96 -9.87 -2.25 -4.84
C ASP A 96 -8.94 -3.30 -4.23
N MET A 97 -9.10 -3.63 -2.95
CA MET A 97 -8.31 -4.70 -2.32
C MET A 97 -8.56 -6.05 -2.99
N ILE A 98 -9.81 -6.37 -3.34
CA ILE A 98 -10.15 -7.58 -4.11
C ILE A 98 -9.49 -7.54 -5.49
N VAL A 99 -9.52 -6.39 -6.17
CA VAL A 99 -8.85 -6.21 -7.46
C VAL A 99 -7.34 -6.44 -7.32
N ILE A 100 -6.70 -5.90 -6.29
CA ILE A 100 -5.26 -6.11 -6.02
C ILE A 100 -4.97 -7.60 -5.89
N VAL A 101 -5.66 -8.29 -4.97
CA VAL A 101 -5.33 -9.71 -4.67
C VAL A 101 -5.62 -10.65 -5.85
N THR A 102 -6.62 -10.34 -6.68
CA THR A 102 -6.94 -11.14 -7.88
C THR A 102 -6.00 -10.85 -9.05
N THR A 103 -5.28 -9.72 -9.03
CA THR A 103 -4.32 -9.31 -10.07
C THR A 103 -2.87 -9.26 -9.58
N LEU A 104 -2.55 -9.91 -8.45
CA LEU A 104 -1.18 -9.90 -7.88
C LEU A 104 -0.12 -10.40 -8.84
N SER A 105 -0.43 -11.41 -9.67
CA SER A 105 0.52 -11.96 -10.65
C SER A 105 0.99 -10.93 -11.69
N THR A 106 0.20 -9.90 -11.98
CA THR A 106 0.56 -8.81 -12.91
C THR A 106 1.04 -7.55 -12.19
N ARG A 107 0.82 -7.47 -10.88
CA ARG A 107 1.24 -6.34 -10.03
C ARG A 107 2.50 -6.63 -9.24
N MET A 108 3.02 -7.85 -9.30
CA MET A 108 4.25 -8.22 -8.61
C MET A 108 5.34 -8.64 -9.59
N ASP A 109 6.55 -8.16 -9.33
CA ASP A 109 7.77 -8.67 -9.93
C ASP A 109 8.76 -9.00 -8.82
N LYS A 110 9.20 -10.25 -8.74
CA LYS A 110 10.00 -10.79 -7.63
C LYS A 110 9.32 -10.50 -6.29
N SER A 111 10.00 -9.80 -5.39
CA SER A 111 9.49 -9.38 -4.08
C SER A 111 9.00 -7.93 -4.09
N LYS A 112 8.59 -7.39 -5.24
CA LYS A 112 8.07 -6.02 -5.34
C LYS A 112 6.61 -6.00 -5.76
N LEU A 113 5.79 -5.26 -5.03
CA LEU A 113 4.40 -4.95 -5.39
C LEU A 113 4.33 -3.56 -6.01
N TYR A 114 3.62 -3.45 -7.13
CA TYR A 114 3.40 -2.23 -7.89
C TYR A 114 1.92 -1.87 -7.85
N LEU A 115 1.61 -0.79 -7.14
CA LEU A 115 0.28 -0.20 -7.10
C LEU A 115 0.29 1.13 -7.84
N ARG A 116 -0.84 1.44 -8.48
CA ARG A 116 -1.05 2.65 -9.26
C ARG A 116 -2.40 3.22 -8.89
N PHE A 117 -2.40 4.45 -8.40
CA PHE A 117 -3.59 5.14 -7.92
C PHE A 117 -3.90 6.36 -8.80
N ASP A 118 -5.18 6.66 -8.94
CA ASP A 118 -5.66 7.80 -9.73
C ASP A 118 -5.26 9.15 -9.06
N LYS A 119 -4.51 9.99 -9.80
CA LYS A 119 -4.10 11.33 -9.34
C LYS A 119 -5.28 12.25 -9.08
N GLN A 120 -6.31 12.20 -9.93
CA GLN A 120 -7.45 13.10 -9.88
C GLN A 120 -8.37 12.76 -8.71
N TYR A 121 -8.55 11.47 -8.38
CA TYR A 121 -9.25 11.08 -7.14
C TYR A 121 -8.48 11.51 -5.89
N LEU A 122 -7.16 11.33 -5.89
CA LEU A 122 -6.33 11.75 -4.77
C LEU A 122 -6.44 13.27 -4.52
N VAL A 123 -6.33 14.09 -5.57
CA VAL A 123 -6.42 15.55 -5.44
C VAL A 123 -7.85 16.03 -5.19
N GLY A 124 -8.83 15.52 -5.95
CA GLY A 124 -10.20 16.02 -5.95
C GLY A 124 -11.10 15.45 -4.86
N ARG A 125 -10.78 14.25 -4.34
CA ARG A 125 -11.62 13.55 -3.34
C ARG A 125 -10.87 13.15 -2.08
N LYS A 126 -9.55 13.27 -2.04
CA LYS A 126 -8.71 12.80 -0.92
C LYS A 126 -8.92 11.30 -0.64
N GLU A 127 -9.09 10.54 -1.71
CA GLU A 127 -9.27 9.09 -1.71
C GLU A 127 -8.28 8.44 -2.68
N ILE A 128 -7.90 7.18 -2.43
CA ILE A 128 -7.16 6.37 -3.41
C ILE A 128 -8.08 5.34 -4.05
N THR A 129 -7.99 5.23 -5.37
CA THR A 129 -8.59 4.16 -6.17
C THR A 129 -7.62 3.74 -7.25
N LEU A 130 -7.68 2.49 -7.67
CA LEU A 130 -6.73 1.94 -8.65
C LEU A 130 -6.94 2.56 -10.03
N LYS A 131 -5.84 2.83 -10.72
CA LYS A 131 -5.84 3.29 -12.12
C LYS A 131 -4.70 2.63 -12.88
N GLU A 132 -4.99 2.20 -14.12
CA GLU A 132 -3.97 1.70 -15.04
C GLU A 132 -3.37 2.83 -15.89
N GLY A 133 -2.23 2.56 -16.52
CA GLY A 133 -1.50 3.55 -17.33
C GLY A 133 -0.42 4.31 -16.55
N ASN A 134 0.04 5.43 -17.11
CA ASN A 134 1.23 6.15 -16.63
C ASN A 134 0.92 7.42 -15.84
N ASP A 135 -0.30 7.95 -15.98
CA ASP A 135 -0.76 9.17 -15.33
C ASP A 135 -1.38 8.87 -13.96
N VAL A 136 -0.51 8.48 -13.02
CA VAL A 136 -0.88 7.86 -11.73
C VAL A 136 0.05 8.31 -10.61
N VAL A 137 -0.41 8.17 -9.36
CA VAL A 137 0.49 8.06 -8.20
C VAL A 137 0.92 6.60 -8.10
N ARG A 138 2.21 6.33 -8.24
CA ARG A 138 2.76 4.97 -8.17
C ARG A 138 3.29 4.69 -6.77
N VAL A 139 2.91 3.55 -6.22
CA VAL A 139 3.47 3.00 -4.99
C VAL A 139 4.20 1.71 -5.32
N ILE A 140 5.47 1.63 -4.95
CA ILE A 140 6.30 0.42 -5.08
C ILE A 140 6.68 -0.03 -3.68
N VAL A 141 6.34 -1.26 -3.33
CA VAL A 141 6.65 -1.87 -2.04
C VAL A 141 7.61 -3.01 -2.28
N SER A 142 8.77 -3.01 -1.61
CA SER A 142 9.74 -4.10 -1.68
C SER A 142 9.68 -4.90 -0.39
N PHE A 143 9.48 -6.21 -0.50
CA PHE A 143 9.41 -7.15 0.62
C PHE A 143 10.72 -7.95 0.73
N ASN A 144 11.09 -8.30 1.95
CA ASN A 144 12.15 -9.25 2.28
C ASN A 144 11.58 -10.66 2.45
N GLU A 145 10.54 -10.99 1.67
CA GLU A 145 9.82 -12.24 1.74
C GLU A 145 9.58 -12.84 0.35
N PRO A 146 9.43 -14.16 0.25
CA PRO A 146 9.03 -14.81 -0.99
C PRO A 146 7.64 -14.34 -1.43
N PHE A 147 7.44 -14.23 -2.75
CA PHE A 147 6.16 -13.87 -3.38
C PHE A 147 4.95 -14.63 -2.80
N LYS A 148 5.13 -15.91 -2.45
CA LYS A 148 4.07 -16.77 -1.90
C LYS A 148 3.55 -16.28 -0.55
N GLU A 149 4.44 -15.84 0.36
CA GLU A 149 4.05 -15.37 1.69
C GLU A 149 3.37 -13.99 1.59
N VAL A 150 3.96 -13.07 0.83
CA VAL A 150 3.36 -11.75 0.53
C VAL A 150 1.93 -11.91 -0.03
N THR A 151 1.75 -12.84 -0.98
CA THR A 151 0.43 -13.11 -1.57
C THR A 151 -0.57 -13.65 -0.56
N LYS A 152 -0.12 -14.55 0.33
CA LYS A 152 -0.96 -15.15 1.38
C LYS A 152 -1.44 -14.09 2.35
N GLU A 153 -0.56 -13.19 2.79
CA GLU A 153 -0.88 -12.13 3.73
C GLU A 153 -1.83 -11.09 3.13
N LEU A 154 -1.58 -10.64 1.89
CA LEU A 154 -2.50 -9.73 1.19
C LEU A 154 -3.89 -10.35 1.00
N LYS A 155 -3.98 -11.65 0.70
CA LYS A 155 -5.25 -12.38 0.63
C LYS A 155 -5.95 -12.45 1.98
N GLN A 156 -5.21 -12.68 3.07
CA GLN A 156 -5.77 -12.68 4.42
C GLN A 156 -6.36 -11.30 4.77
N ILE A 157 -5.65 -10.21 4.44
CA ILE A 157 -6.15 -8.84 4.63
C ILE A 157 -7.47 -8.64 3.87
N ALA A 158 -7.55 -9.08 2.62
CA ALA A 158 -8.77 -8.98 1.81
C ALA A 158 -9.95 -9.78 2.41
N SER A 159 -9.71 -11.02 2.85
CA SER A 159 -10.72 -11.87 3.48
C SER A 159 -11.26 -11.27 4.78
N ASN A 160 -10.38 -10.75 5.64
CA ASN A 160 -10.78 -10.11 6.90
C ASN A 160 -11.71 -8.91 6.64
N ARG A 161 -11.42 -8.11 5.60
CA ARG A 161 -12.25 -6.97 5.21
C ARG A 161 -13.63 -7.37 4.69
N ALA A 162 -13.74 -8.51 4.00
CA ALA A 162 -15.02 -9.01 3.50
C ALA A 162 -15.93 -9.44 4.67
N LEU A 163 -15.38 -10.18 5.64
CA LEU A 163 -16.13 -10.65 6.81
C LEU A 163 -16.68 -9.51 7.68
N HIS A 164 -15.91 -8.43 7.88
CA HIS A 164 -16.35 -7.28 8.66
C HIS A 164 -17.44 -6.44 7.97
N LYS A 165 -17.58 -6.51 6.63
CA LYS A 165 -18.71 -5.87 5.93
C LYS A 165 -20.03 -6.59 6.21
N GLU A 166 -20.02 -7.91 6.33
CA GLU A 166 -21.24 -8.71 6.56
C GLU A 166 -21.79 -8.55 8.00
N THR A 167 -20.92 -8.33 8.98
CA THR A 167 -21.34 -8.12 10.39
C THR A 167 -21.93 -6.72 10.63
N GLY A 168 -21.58 -5.72 9.81
CA GLY A 168 -22.09 -4.35 9.90
C GLY A 168 -23.49 -4.15 9.33
N THR A 169 -23.93 -5.01 8.41
CA THR A 169 -25.26 -4.95 7.78
C THR A 169 -26.36 -5.65 8.55
N ALA A 170 -26.03 -6.50 9.54
CA ALA A 170 -27.00 -7.28 10.31
C ALA A 170 -27.63 -6.53 11.51
N LYS A 171 -27.35 -5.23 11.69
CA LYS A 171 -27.91 -4.41 12.81
C LYS A 171 -28.94 -3.35 12.38
N LEU A 172 -29.40 -3.38 11.14
CA LEU A 172 -30.50 -2.55 10.66
C LEU A 172 -31.64 -3.46 10.18
N SER A 173 -32.38 -4.02 11.14
CA SER A 173 -33.67 -4.70 10.93
C SER A 173 -34.47 -4.60 12.22
#